data_AF-A0A2T4MZC3-F1
#
_entry.id   AF-A0A2T4MZC3-F1
#
_cell.length_a   1.000
_cell.length_b   1.000
_cell.length_c   1.000
_cell.angle_alpha   90.00
_cell.angle_beta   90.00
_cell.angle_gamma   90.00
#
_symmetry.space_group_name_H-M   'P 1'
#
loop_
_entity.id
_entity.type
_entity.pdbx_description
1 polymer ?
#
loop_
_entity_poly.entity_id
_entity_poly.type
_entity_poly.pdbx_seq_one_letter_code
_entity_poly.pdbx_strand_id
1 'polypeptide(L)'
;MKKTELEQLMAFSNKLSIKERKSFVSGFNLPVPVILDGGIFFHQICTIDPIYRSLEKLKMLMALYEAGDTYGNAKSHAIQSAIQDVKSAPGFNEFNRKAFDGQLKKSLGRKNTLYDKEHIGRSFISVDMINACFQAIKFAKPKLVFECDDYPEFISKYTEHDVLRKSKTIAHLIFSGLNSNLQQEIQFHIMCTILEHLDKEGVRDNIVAQFTSDELVIYNEPGVYEKVKNALFNTCKDLGLEMNKVFRTDLFVLKGFGAEVVGTCFVKCDLDNKAVAMKGIESKYMPEAMCFVQGRTPDRKDRMMDFDGRIAAFDMPIKFEWISNPALSHDGNLNKRIMNGRQGKLVVTEPGF
;
A
#
# COMPACT_ATOMS: atom_id res chain seq x y z
N MET A 1 14.56 15.87 -11.08
CA MET A 1 14.05 15.66 -12.45
C MET A 1 14.37 16.90 -13.29
N LYS A 2 14.71 16.77 -14.57
CA LYS A 2 14.98 17.94 -15.42
C LYS A 2 13.66 18.66 -15.74
N LYS A 3 13.69 19.98 -15.88
CA LYS A 3 12.49 20.79 -16.20
C LYS A 3 11.75 20.29 -17.44
N THR A 4 12.49 19.93 -18.48
CA THR A 4 11.97 19.40 -19.74
C THR A 4 11.20 18.08 -19.57
N GLU A 5 11.62 17.22 -18.65
CA GLU A 5 10.96 15.93 -18.37
C GLU A 5 9.64 16.13 -17.62
N LEU A 6 9.59 17.09 -16.68
CA LEU A 6 8.34 17.46 -16.01
C LEU A 6 7.31 18.06 -16.98
N GLU A 7 7.76 18.88 -17.93
CA GLU A 7 6.89 19.43 -18.98
C GLU A 7 6.31 18.34 -19.89
N GLN A 8 7.12 17.33 -20.25
CA GLN A 8 6.66 16.16 -21.01
C GLN A 8 5.61 15.35 -20.24
N LEU A 9 5.88 15.05 -18.96
CA LEU A 9 4.92 14.30 -18.12
C LEU A 9 3.61 15.08 -17.89
N MET A 10 3.69 16.40 -17.74
CA MET A 10 2.50 17.26 -17.65
C MET A 10 1.69 17.21 -18.95
N ALA A 11 2.35 17.34 -20.10
CA ALA A 11 1.70 17.25 -21.40
C ALA A 11 1.06 15.87 -21.63
N PHE A 12 1.71 14.80 -21.17
CA PHE A 12 1.15 13.45 -21.19
C PHE A 12 -0.08 13.32 -20.28
N SER A 13 0.00 13.79 -19.04
CA SER A 13 -1.12 13.77 -18.08
C SER A 13 -2.36 14.50 -18.61
N ASN A 14 -2.16 15.61 -19.33
CA ASN A 14 -3.24 16.36 -19.98
C ASN A 14 -3.95 15.57 -21.09
N LYS A 15 -3.27 14.64 -21.74
CA LYS A 15 -3.84 13.79 -22.80
C LYS A 15 -4.58 12.56 -22.26
N LEU A 16 -4.30 12.14 -21.02
CA LEU A 16 -4.98 11.00 -20.42
C LEU A 16 -6.46 11.27 -20.23
N SER A 17 -7.30 10.33 -20.65
CA SER A 17 -8.72 10.30 -20.31
C SER A 17 -8.94 10.00 -18.82
N ILE A 18 -10.14 10.29 -18.34
CA ILE A 18 -10.52 9.97 -16.95
C ILE A 18 -10.40 8.46 -16.65
N LYS A 19 -10.72 7.59 -17.63
CA LYS A 19 -10.63 6.13 -17.49
C LYS A 19 -9.19 5.67 -17.32
N GLU A 20 -8.26 6.29 -18.05
CA GLU A 20 -6.83 5.99 -17.95
C GLU A 20 -6.25 6.47 -16.62
N ARG A 21 -6.62 7.67 -16.17
CA ARG A 21 -6.23 8.16 -14.82
C ARG A 21 -6.76 7.24 -13.73
N LYS A 22 -8.02 6.82 -13.79
CA LYS A 22 -8.60 5.85 -12.83
C LYS A 22 -7.81 4.53 -12.82
N SER A 23 -7.46 4.03 -14.00
CA SER A 23 -6.73 2.77 -14.15
C SER A 23 -5.29 2.87 -13.63
N PHE A 24 -4.63 4.00 -13.85
CA PHE A 24 -3.30 4.30 -13.33
C PHE A 24 -3.29 4.40 -11.80
N VAL A 25 -4.19 5.20 -11.24
CA VAL A 25 -4.33 5.40 -9.78
C VAL A 25 -4.63 4.06 -9.10
N SER A 26 -5.58 3.28 -9.63
CA SER A 26 -5.93 1.96 -9.11
C SER A 26 -4.80 0.95 -9.28
N GLY A 27 -4.08 0.95 -10.41
CA GLY A 27 -2.99 0.01 -10.68
C GLY A 27 -1.84 0.09 -9.67
N PHE A 28 -1.53 1.31 -9.24
CA PHE A 28 -0.45 1.57 -8.29
C PHE A 28 -0.92 1.84 -6.85
N ASN A 29 -2.23 1.76 -6.59
CA ASN A 29 -2.86 2.12 -5.33
C ASN A 29 -2.43 3.52 -4.82
N LEU A 30 -2.48 4.52 -5.71
CA LEU A 30 -2.13 5.90 -5.36
C LEU A 30 -3.30 6.55 -4.62
N PRO A 31 -3.08 7.21 -3.48
CA PRO A 31 -4.16 7.81 -2.69
C PRO A 31 -4.55 9.21 -3.19
N VAL A 32 -4.58 9.45 -4.50
CA VAL A 32 -4.97 10.76 -5.07
C VAL A 32 -6.38 10.70 -5.64
N PRO A 33 -7.13 11.82 -5.63
CA PRO A 33 -8.42 11.86 -6.29
C PRO A 33 -8.21 11.80 -7.81
N VAL A 34 -9.15 11.18 -8.50
CA VAL A 34 -9.12 11.11 -9.97
C VAL A 34 -9.93 12.27 -10.51
N ILE A 35 -9.24 13.29 -11.03
CA ILE A 35 -9.83 14.57 -11.45
C ILE A 35 -9.92 14.65 -12.99
N LEU A 36 -10.95 15.37 -13.47
CA LEU A 36 -11.21 15.61 -14.89
C LEU A 36 -10.14 16.45 -15.59
N ASP A 37 -9.54 17.42 -14.92
CA ASP A 37 -8.43 18.21 -15.44
C ASP A 37 -7.09 17.50 -15.26
N GLY A 38 -6.35 17.31 -16.35
CA GLY A 38 -5.08 16.60 -16.35
C GLY A 38 -3.91 17.38 -15.74
N GLY A 39 -3.99 18.71 -15.70
CA GLY A 39 -2.97 19.57 -15.13
C GLY A 39 -3.08 19.60 -13.61
N ILE A 40 -4.31 19.63 -13.09
CA ILE A 40 -4.61 19.47 -11.66
C ILE A 40 -4.24 18.05 -11.22
N PHE A 41 -4.60 17.02 -12.00
CA PHE A 41 -4.18 15.65 -11.71
C PHE A 41 -2.65 15.52 -11.64
N PHE A 42 -1.92 16.07 -12.61
CA PHE A 42 -0.44 16.07 -12.62
C PHE A 42 0.14 16.79 -11.40
N HIS A 43 -0.43 17.93 -11.02
CA HIS A 43 -0.02 18.67 -9.82
C HIS A 43 -0.12 17.79 -8.57
N GLN A 44 -1.25 17.11 -8.39
CA GLN A 44 -1.47 16.24 -7.22
C GLN A 44 -0.57 15.00 -7.24
N ILE A 45 -0.30 14.46 -8.44
CA ILE A 45 0.73 13.44 -8.64
C ILE A 45 2.09 13.94 -8.15
N CYS A 46 2.50 15.16 -8.50
CA CYS A 46 3.75 15.74 -7.98
C CYS A 46 3.71 15.89 -6.44
N THR A 47 2.59 16.35 -5.88
CA THR A 47 2.44 16.56 -4.44
C THR A 47 2.71 15.28 -3.63
N ILE A 48 2.22 14.12 -4.10
CA ILE A 48 2.40 12.84 -3.41
C ILE A 48 3.70 12.08 -3.78
N ASP A 49 4.46 12.56 -4.76
CA ASP A 49 5.65 11.87 -5.27
C ASP A 49 6.70 11.51 -4.20
N PRO A 50 6.99 12.38 -3.21
CA PRO A 50 8.03 12.08 -2.21
C PRO A 50 7.82 10.77 -1.43
N ILE A 51 6.55 10.34 -1.26
CA ILE A 51 6.21 9.08 -0.58
C ILE A 51 5.90 7.97 -1.57
N TYR A 52 5.18 8.28 -2.65
CA TYR A 52 4.59 7.26 -3.52
C TYR A 52 5.37 7.03 -4.82
N ARG A 53 6.44 7.79 -5.11
CA ARG A 53 7.19 7.72 -6.38
C ARG A 53 6.26 7.75 -7.59
N SER A 54 5.27 8.63 -7.53
CA SER A 54 4.16 8.71 -8.49
C SER A 54 4.63 9.21 -9.86
N LEU A 55 5.70 10.01 -9.93
CA LEU A 55 6.26 10.49 -11.20
C LEU A 55 6.99 9.38 -11.96
N GLU A 56 7.75 8.52 -11.27
CA GLU A 56 8.35 7.34 -11.92
C GLU A 56 7.25 6.42 -12.49
N LYS A 57 6.16 6.24 -11.75
CA LYS A 57 5.01 5.46 -12.22
C LYS A 57 4.35 6.08 -13.44
N LEU A 58 4.16 7.40 -13.45
CA LEU A 58 3.62 8.10 -14.60
C LEU A 58 4.54 8.00 -15.81
N LYS A 59 5.86 8.04 -15.61
CA LYS A 59 6.86 7.82 -16.65
C LYS A 59 6.79 6.43 -17.27
N MET A 60 6.62 5.39 -16.45
CA MET A 60 6.42 4.02 -16.95
C MET A 60 5.12 3.90 -17.78
N LEU A 61 4.07 4.61 -17.37
CA LEU A 61 2.83 4.68 -18.15
C LEU A 61 3.03 5.42 -19.48
N MET A 62 3.77 6.53 -19.49
CA MET A 62 4.09 7.28 -20.71
C MET A 62 4.88 6.41 -21.70
N ALA A 63 5.88 5.67 -21.22
CA ALA A 63 6.68 4.77 -22.05
C ALA A 63 5.85 3.66 -22.72
N LEU A 64 4.80 3.15 -22.04
CA LEU A 64 3.85 2.22 -22.65
C LEU A 64 3.12 2.85 -23.85
N TYR A 65 2.69 4.09 -23.71
CA TYR A 65 1.95 4.81 -24.76
C TYR A 65 2.86 5.20 -25.92
N GLU A 66 4.11 5.56 -25.64
CA GLU A 66 5.14 5.80 -26.66
C GLU A 66 5.48 4.53 -27.45
N ALA A 67 5.36 3.36 -26.84
CA ALA A 67 5.47 2.06 -27.51
C ALA A 67 4.23 1.69 -28.35
N GLY A 68 3.18 2.51 -28.34
CA GLY A 68 1.98 2.32 -29.16
C GLY A 68 0.88 1.46 -28.52
N ASP A 69 0.98 1.12 -27.23
CA ASP A 69 -0.05 0.38 -26.50
C ASP A 69 -0.79 1.29 -25.51
N THR A 70 -1.92 0.82 -24.98
CA THR A 70 -2.66 1.49 -23.91
C THR A 70 -2.62 0.65 -22.64
N TYR A 71 -2.69 1.29 -21.48
CA TYR A 71 -2.67 0.57 -20.21
C TYR A 71 -3.81 -0.43 -20.08
N GLY A 72 -4.99 -0.09 -20.61
CA GLY A 72 -6.15 -0.97 -20.61
C GLY A 72 -5.95 -2.25 -21.44
N ASN A 73 -5.45 -2.11 -22.68
CA ASN A 73 -5.23 -3.23 -23.58
C ASN A 73 -4.10 -4.12 -23.07
N ALA A 74 -2.93 -3.55 -22.80
CA ALA A 74 -1.76 -4.25 -22.28
C ALA A 74 -2.10 -5.05 -21.00
N LYS A 75 -2.79 -4.40 -20.05
CA LYS A 75 -3.23 -5.03 -18.80
C LYS A 75 -4.21 -6.17 -19.06
N SER A 76 -5.21 -5.96 -19.92
CA SER A 76 -6.24 -6.97 -20.16
C SER A 76 -5.66 -8.21 -20.84
N HIS A 77 -4.78 -8.01 -21.83
CA HIS A 77 -4.06 -9.09 -22.48
C HIS A 77 -3.21 -9.89 -21.48
N ALA A 78 -2.36 -9.21 -20.70
CA ALA A 78 -1.49 -9.88 -19.73
C ALA A 78 -2.29 -10.70 -18.69
N ILE A 79 -3.38 -10.13 -18.15
CA ILE A 79 -4.24 -10.82 -17.18
C ILE A 79 -4.93 -12.03 -17.81
N GLN A 80 -5.54 -11.87 -18.99
CA GLN A 80 -6.28 -12.95 -19.64
C GLN A 80 -5.37 -14.12 -20.01
N SER A 81 -4.20 -13.83 -20.59
CA SER A 81 -3.20 -14.84 -20.92
C SER A 81 -2.72 -15.58 -19.66
N ALA A 82 -2.37 -14.86 -18.60
CA ALA A 82 -1.95 -15.47 -17.34
C ALA A 82 -3.04 -16.35 -16.72
N ILE A 83 -4.29 -15.87 -16.67
CA ILE A 83 -5.41 -16.66 -16.13
C ILE A 83 -5.64 -17.92 -16.95
N GLN A 84 -5.56 -17.85 -18.28
CA GLN A 84 -5.78 -18.99 -19.16
C GLN A 84 -4.73 -20.08 -18.92
N ASP A 85 -3.46 -19.71 -18.80
CA ASP A 85 -2.39 -20.67 -18.54
C ASP A 85 -2.50 -21.27 -17.14
N VAL A 86 -2.76 -20.45 -16.11
CA VAL A 86 -2.95 -20.92 -14.72
C VAL A 86 -4.11 -21.91 -14.64
N LYS A 87 -5.22 -21.66 -15.34
CA LYS A 87 -6.37 -22.58 -15.40
C LYS A 87 -6.04 -23.90 -16.10
N SER A 88 -5.13 -23.85 -17.06
CA SER A 88 -4.70 -25.02 -17.84
C SER A 88 -3.57 -25.81 -17.14
N ALA A 89 -2.95 -25.23 -16.12
CA ALA A 89 -1.83 -25.82 -15.41
C ALA A 89 -2.24 -27.05 -14.57
N PRO A 90 -1.38 -28.08 -14.49
CA PRO A 90 -1.62 -29.25 -13.65
C PRO A 90 -1.83 -28.88 -12.18
N GLY A 91 -2.91 -29.38 -11.59
CA GLY A 91 -3.26 -29.14 -10.18
C GLY A 91 -4.22 -27.98 -9.94
N PHE A 92 -4.68 -27.25 -10.97
CA PHE A 92 -5.63 -26.15 -10.81
C PHE A 92 -6.93 -26.60 -10.12
N ASN A 93 -7.55 -27.67 -10.63
CA ASN A 93 -8.79 -28.21 -10.06
C ASN A 93 -8.61 -28.78 -8.64
N GLU A 94 -7.45 -29.37 -8.37
CA GLU A 94 -7.10 -29.89 -7.04
C GLU A 94 -6.97 -28.75 -6.03
N PHE A 95 -6.18 -27.72 -6.36
CA PHE A 95 -5.99 -26.54 -5.51
C PHE A 95 -7.32 -25.84 -5.21
N ASN A 96 -8.21 -25.74 -6.19
CA ASN A 96 -9.50 -25.07 -6.01
C ASN A 96 -10.52 -25.84 -5.17
N ARG A 97 -10.39 -27.16 -5.07
CA ARG A 97 -11.29 -28.01 -4.26
C ARG A 97 -10.73 -28.32 -2.87
N LYS A 98 -9.43 -28.11 -2.66
CA LYS A 98 -8.74 -28.41 -1.42
C LYS A 98 -9.13 -27.41 -0.32
N ALA A 99 -9.28 -27.92 0.89
CA ALA A 99 -9.27 -27.12 2.12
C ALA A 99 -7.87 -27.16 2.73
N PHE A 100 -7.49 -26.12 3.48
CA PHE A 100 -6.19 -26.12 4.15
C PHE A 100 -6.09 -27.25 5.18
N ASP A 101 -5.02 -28.03 5.11
CA ASP A 101 -4.77 -29.21 5.94
C ASP A 101 -3.56 -29.05 6.88
N GLY A 102 -2.96 -27.85 6.92
CA GLY A 102 -1.82 -27.58 7.80
C GLY A 102 -2.23 -27.46 9.26
N GLN A 103 -1.44 -28.06 10.15
CA GLN A 103 -1.63 -27.93 11.59
C GLN A 103 -1.05 -26.61 12.09
N LEU A 104 -1.85 -25.82 12.79
CA LEU A 104 -1.41 -24.63 13.52
C LEU A 104 -1.12 -25.01 14.97
N LYS A 105 0.09 -24.73 15.48
CA LYS A 105 0.41 -24.95 16.91
C LYS A 105 0.23 -23.67 17.73
N LYS A 106 0.40 -22.50 17.11
CA LYS A 106 0.11 -21.19 17.72
C LYS A 106 -0.72 -20.30 16.80
N SER A 107 -1.66 -19.55 17.38
CA SER A 107 -2.41 -18.50 16.69
C SER A 107 -2.84 -17.43 17.69
N LEU A 108 -2.66 -16.16 17.33
CA LEU A 108 -3.13 -15.02 18.12
C LEU A 108 -4.53 -14.55 17.76
N GLY A 109 -5.17 -15.21 16.79
CA GLY A 109 -6.30 -14.63 16.08
C GLY A 109 -5.88 -13.39 15.28
N ARG A 110 -6.65 -13.01 14.27
CA ARG A 110 -6.34 -11.81 13.48
C ARG A 110 -6.51 -10.55 14.34
N LYS A 111 -5.52 -9.66 14.31
CA LYS A 111 -5.52 -8.36 15.00
C LYS A 111 -5.23 -7.25 13.99
N ASN A 112 -6.07 -6.22 13.93
CA ASN A 112 -5.91 -5.11 12.99
C ASN A 112 -6.05 -3.76 13.71
N THR A 113 -5.22 -3.54 14.73
CA THR A 113 -5.30 -2.39 15.64
C THR A 113 -4.17 -1.37 15.45
N LEU A 114 -3.22 -1.60 14.53
CA LEU A 114 -2.04 -0.74 14.35
C LEU A 114 -2.36 0.76 14.23
N TYR A 115 -3.48 1.11 13.59
CA TYR A 115 -3.89 2.50 13.36
C TYR A 115 -4.82 3.02 14.46
N ASP A 116 -4.47 2.75 15.71
CA ASP A 116 -5.12 3.28 16.90
C ASP A 116 -4.27 4.37 17.57
N LYS A 117 -4.94 5.28 18.30
CA LYS A 117 -4.28 6.43 18.94
C LYS A 117 -3.24 6.02 19.98
N GLU A 118 -3.39 4.86 20.60
CA GLU A 118 -2.44 4.32 21.59
C GLU A 118 -1.07 3.97 21.00
N HIS A 119 -1.01 3.73 19.69
CA HIS A 119 0.21 3.39 18.97
C HIS A 119 0.97 4.62 18.44
N ILE A 120 0.38 5.82 18.55
CA ILE A 120 1.04 7.06 18.14
C ILE A 120 2.33 7.26 18.96
N GLY A 121 3.42 7.58 18.26
CA GLY A 121 4.75 7.81 18.80
C GLY A 121 5.58 6.54 19.03
N ARG A 122 5.01 5.36 18.79
CA ARG A 122 5.70 4.07 18.98
C ARG A 122 6.48 3.67 17.73
N SER A 123 7.57 2.93 17.94
CA SER A 123 8.37 2.30 16.88
C SER A 123 7.97 0.84 16.70
N PHE A 124 7.99 0.37 15.46
CA PHE A 124 7.51 -0.93 15.05
C PHE A 124 8.47 -1.59 14.06
N ILE A 125 8.42 -2.92 14.05
CA ILE A 125 8.98 -3.80 13.02
C ILE A 125 7.78 -4.36 12.26
N SER A 126 7.71 -4.10 10.95
CA SER A 126 6.76 -4.70 10.01
C SER A 126 7.42 -5.91 9.36
N VAL A 127 6.71 -7.03 9.30
CA VAL A 127 7.04 -8.16 8.43
C VAL A 127 5.86 -8.36 7.49
N ASP A 128 6.08 -8.05 6.21
CA ASP A 128 5.07 -8.16 5.15
C ASP A 128 5.45 -9.27 4.17
N MET A 129 4.49 -10.09 3.75
CA MET A 129 4.70 -11.05 2.68
C MET A 129 4.73 -10.35 1.31
N ILE A 130 5.80 -10.55 0.54
CA ILE A 130 5.98 -10.00 -0.80
C ILE A 130 5.09 -10.79 -1.77
N ASN A 131 4.11 -10.12 -2.40
CA ASN A 131 3.16 -10.76 -3.32
C ASN A 131 2.47 -11.99 -2.70
N ALA A 132 1.82 -11.81 -1.54
CA ALA A 132 1.30 -12.89 -0.70
C ALA A 132 0.48 -13.97 -1.44
N CYS A 133 -0.36 -13.60 -2.40
CA CYS A 133 -1.10 -14.57 -3.24
C CYS A 133 -0.16 -15.48 -4.04
N PHE A 134 0.86 -14.90 -4.69
CA PHE A 134 1.87 -15.65 -5.43
C PHE A 134 2.63 -16.60 -4.51
N GLN A 135 3.08 -16.12 -3.34
CA GLN A 135 3.85 -16.94 -2.40
C GLN A 135 3.02 -18.11 -1.85
N ALA A 136 1.74 -17.88 -1.55
CA ALA A 136 0.84 -18.94 -1.11
C ALA A 136 0.69 -20.05 -2.16
N ILE A 137 0.50 -19.67 -3.42
CA ILE A 137 0.35 -20.61 -4.52
C ILE A 137 1.67 -21.32 -4.80
N LYS A 138 2.80 -20.60 -4.81
CA LYS A 138 4.14 -21.18 -4.99
C LYS A 138 4.42 -22.22 -3.91
N PHE A 139 4.15 -21.90 -2.65
CA PHE A 139 4.37 -22.81 -1.52
C PHE A 139 3.55 -24.10 -1.64
N ALA A 140 2.26 -24.00 -1.96
CA ALA A 140 1.38 -25.17 -2.00
C ALA A 140 1.41 -25.95 -3.32
N LYS A 141 1.60 -25.26 -4.46
CA LYS A 141 1.57 -25.86 -5.80
C LYS A 141 2.43 -25.04 -6.79
N PRO A 142 3.78 -25.17 -6.76
CA PRO A 142 4.70 -24.38 -7.59
C PRO A 142 4.37 -24.39 -9.09
N LYS A 143 3.86 -25.51 -9.61
CA LYS A 143 3.48 -25.66 -11.02
C LYS A 143 2.36 -24.70 -11.48
N LEU A 144 1.50 -24.22 -10.58
CA LEU A 144 0.47 -23.22 -10.90
C LEU A 144 1.04 -21.83 -11.18
N VAL A 145 2.26 -21.57 -10.72
CA VAL A 145 3.02 -20.36 -11.03
C VAL A 145 4.22 -20.67 -11.93
N PHE A 146 4.17 -21.80 -12.65
CA PHE A 146 5.21 -22.25 -13.58
C PHE A 146 6.60 -22.30 -12.97
N GLU A 147 6.67 -22.62 -11.67
CA GLU A 147 7.91 -22.75 -10.90
C GLU A 147 8.77 -21.48 -10.92
N CYS A 148 8.15 -20.31 -11.21
CA CYS A 148 8.84 -19.03 -11.18
C CYS A 148 9.31 -18.71 -9.75
N ASP A 149 10.44 -18.03 -9.65
CA ASP A 149 11.05 -17.68 -8.38
C ASP A 149 10.25 -16.60 -7.65
N ASP A 150 9.76 -15.61 -8.39
CA ASP A 150 8.98 -14.51 -7.89
C ASP A 150 7.88 -14.06 -8.87
N TYR A 151 7.04 -13.14 -8.41
CA TYR A 151 5.98 -12.58 -9.23
C TYR A 151 6.50 -11.79 -10.45
N PRO A 152 7.54 -10.94 -10.34
CA PRO A 152 8.17 -10.31 -11.50
C PRO A 152 8.57 -11.28 -12.63
N GLU A 153 9.16 -12.43 -12.30
CA GLU A 153 9.48 -13.46 -13.29
C GLU A 153 8.21 -14.03 -13.92
N PHE A 154 7.22 -14.39 -13.10
CA PHE A 154 5.93 -14.92 -13.57
C PHE A 154 5.23 -13.96 -14.55
N ILE A 155 5.08 -12.68 -14.18
CA ILE A 155 4.36 -11.71 -15.00
C ILE A 155 5.15 -11.31 -16.26
N SER A 156 6.48 -11.44 -16.25
CA SER A 156 7.33 -11.15 -17.42
C SER A 156 7.06 -12.11 -18.58
N LYS A 157 6.45 -13.28 -18.33
CA LYS A 157 5.98 -14.19 -19.39
C LYS A 157 4.81 -13.62 -20.21
N TYR A 158 4.12 -12.61 -19.67
CA TYR A 158 2.89 -12.05 -20.24
C TYR A 158 3.02 -10.58 -20.65
N THR A 159 4.10 -9.91 -20.27
CA THR A 159 4.35 -8.53 -20.63
C THR A 159 5.81 -8.13 -20.43
N GLU A 160 6.30 -7.27 -21.32
CA GLU A 160 7.61 -6.61 -21.20
C GLU A 160 7.51 -5.24 -20.51
N HIS A 161 6.29 -4.75 -20.24
CA HIS A 161 6.08 -3.38 -19.77
C HIS A 161 6.16 -3.27 -18.24
N ASP A 162 7.14 -2.50 -17.76
CA ASP A 162 7.36 -2.26 -16.33
C ASP A 162 6.14 -1.73 -15.57
N VAL A 163 5.32 -0.91 -16.23
CA VAL A 163 4.10 -0.35 -15.65
C VAL A 163 3.14 -1.46 -15.20
N LEU A 164 3.13 -2.60 -15.90
CA LEU A 164 2.32 -3.76 -15.56
C LEU A 164 3.04 -4.65 -14.55
N ARG A 165 4.34 -4.90 -14.71
CA ARG A 165 5.13 -5.71 -13.77
C ARG A 165 5.11 -5.16 -12.34
N LYS A 166 5.12 -3.83 -12.20
CA LYS A 166 5.07 -3.13 -10.90
C LYS A 166 3.65 -2.79 -10.43
N SER A 167 2.60 -3.19 -11.17
CA SER A 167 1.21 -2.92 -10.82
C SER A 167 0.74 -3.87 -9.72
N LYS A 168 0.30 -3.33 -8.57
CA LYS A 168 -0.15 -4.15 -7.44
C LYS A 168 -1.45 -4.90 -7.73
N THR A 169 -2.30 -4.32 -8.57
CA THR A 169 -3.65 -4.83 -8.84
C THR A 169 -3.63 -6.00 -9.82
N ILE A 170 -2.62 -6.12 -10.68
CA ILE A 170 -2.54 -7.20 -11.68
C ILE A 170 -2.33 -8.55 -11.01
N ALA A 171 -1.41 -8.64 -10.05
CA ALA A 171 -1.17 -9.87 -9.30
C ALA A 171 -2.47 -10.39 -8.66
N HIS A 172 -3.21 -9.49 -8.00
CA HIS A 172 -4.48 -9.83 -7.37
C HIS A 172 -5.52 -10.34 -8.36
N LEU A 173 -5.68 -9.68 -9.51
CA LEU A 173 -6.66 -10.07 -10.53
C LEU A 173 -6.34 -11.42 -11.19
N ILE A 174 -5.07 -11.77 -11.36
CA ILE A 174 -4.67 -13.07 -11.91
C ILE A 174 -5.04 -14.19 -10.92
N PHE A 175 -4.68 -14.02 -9.65
CA PHE A 175 -4.82 -15.07 -8.65
C PHE A 175 -6.20 -15.11 -7.96
N SER A 176 -7.08 -14.13 -8.20
CA SER A 176 -8.47 -14.16 -7.72
C SER A 176 -9.31 -15.27 -8.36
N GLY A 177 -8.86 -15.85 -9.48
CA GLY A 177 -9.50 -17.01 -10.11
C GLY A 177 -9.17 -18.35 -9.45
N LEU A 178 -8.29 -18.36 -8.45
CA LEU A 178 -7.97 -19.51 -7.60
C LEU A 178 -8.68 -19.37 -6.25
N ASN A 179 -8.74 -20.45 -5.46
CA ASN A 179 -9.35 -20.47 -4.13
C ASN A 179 -8.67 -19.46 -3.19
N SER A 180 -9.31 -18.31 -3.01
CA SER A 180 -8.79 -17.18 -2.22
C SER A 180 -8.76 -17.47 -0.72
N ASN A 181 -9.69 -18.30 -0.22
CA ASN A 181 -9.72 -18.71 1.18
C ASN A 181 -8.49 -19.58 1.49
N LEU A 182 -8.22 -20.58 0.65
CA LEU A 182 -7.04 -21.42 0.80
C LEU A 182 -5.75 -20.61 0.73
N GLN A 183 -5.66 -19.63 -0.19
CA GLN A 183 -4.52 -18.72 -0.25
C GLN A 183 -4.32 -17.97 1.08
N GLN A 184 -5.37 -17.39 1.66
CA GLN A 184 -5.28 -16.70 2.95
C GLN A 184 -4.92 -17.62 4.11
N GLU A 185 -5.41 -18.87 4.11
CA GLU A 185 -5.08 -19.87 5.13
C GLU A 185 -3.60 -20.26 5.06
N ILE A 186 -3.06 -20.46 3.85
CA ILE A 186 -1.62 -20.73 3.65
C ILE A 186 -0.78 -19.55 4.12
N GLN A 187 -1.14 -18.32 3.74
CA GLN A 187 -0.42 -17.12 4.19
C GLN A 187 -0.42 -17.03 5.72
N PHE A 188 -1.60 -17.23 6.33
CA PHE A 188 -1.76 -17.20 7.77
C PHE A 188 -0.96 -18.30 8.47
N HIS A 189 -0.87 -19.50 7.89
CA HIS A 189 -0.03 -20.57 8.41
C HIS A 189 1.46 -20.21 8.42
N ILE A 190 1.94 -19.60 7.33
CA ILE A 190 3.32 -19.09 7.26
C ILE A 190 3.55 -18.03 8.35
N MET A 191 2.61 -17.09 8.52
CA MET A 191 2.68 -16.07 9.57
C MET A 191 2.63 -16.63 11.00
N CYS A 192 1.82 -17.66 11.25
CA CYS A 192 1.80 -18.37 12.53
C CYS A 192 3.11 -19.09 12.81
N THR A 193 3.77 -19.64 11.78
CA THR A 193 5.10 -20.26 11.93
C THR A 193 6.13 -19.23 12.41
N ILE A 194 6.07 -17.99 11.91
CA ILE A 194 6.92 -16.89 12.41
C ILE A 194 6.64 -16.64 13.90
N LEU A 195 5.37 -16.60 14.32
CA LEU A 195 5.01 -16.44 15.74
C LEU A 195 5.54 -17.57 16.63
N GLU A 196 5.54 -18.81 16.14
CA GLU A 196 6.10 -19.96 16.86
C GLU A 196 7.61 -19.82 17.07
N HIS A 197 8.35 -19.31 16.09
CA HIS A 197 9.77 -19.05 16.27
C HIS A 197 10.05 -17.81 17.13
N LEU A 198 9.24 -16.75 17.02
CA LEU A 198 9.33 -15.60 17.90
C LEU A 198 9.14 -15.99 19.37
N ASP A 199 8.22 -16.90 19.65
CA ASP A 199 8.00 -17.45 21.00
C ASP A 199 9.26 -18.15 21.54
N LYS A 200 9.92 -18.96 20.70
CA LYS A 200 11.19 -19.64 21.04
C LYS A 200 12.34 -18.64 21.29
N GLU A 201 12.34 -17.50 20.60
CA GLU A 201 13.28 -16.39 20.84
C GLU A 201 12.90 -15.55 22.10
N GLY A 202 11.81 -15.91 22.79
CA GLY A 202 11.31 -15.22 23.99
C GLY A 202 10.60 -13.91 23.69
N VAL A 203 10.07 -13.73 22.48
CA VAL A 203 9.21 -12.60 22.12
C VAL A 203 7.78 -12.89 22.53
N ARG A 204 7.23 -12.07 23.44
CA ARG A 204 5.90 -12.27 24.00
C ARG A 204 4.80 -11.71 23.11
N ASP A 205 3.62 -12.31 23.16
CA ASP A 205 2.49 -11.95 22.29
C ASP A 205 1.89 -10.56 22.54
N ASN A 206 2.13 -10.00 23.73
CA ASN A 206 1.64 -8.68 24.10
C ASN A 206 2.33 -7.54 23.32
N ILE A 207 3.46 -7.82 22.66
CA ILE A 207 4.15 -6.83 21.83
C ILE A 207 3.71 -6.85 20.36
N VAL A 208 2.77 -7.73 19.99
CA VAL A 208 2.20 -7.79 18.64
C VAL A 208 1.09 -6.76 18.51
N ALA A 209 1.29 -5.76 17.65
CA ALA A 209 0.36 -4.67 17.38
C ALA A 209 -0.59 -4.96 16.21
N GLN A 210 -0.19 -5.78 15.25
CA GLN A 210 -1.05 -6.24 14.15
C GLN A 210 -0.65 -7.65 13.72
N PHE A 211 -1.64 -8.45 13.36
CA PHE A 211 -1.48 -9.79 12.84
C PHE A 211 -2.58 -10.12 11.83
N THR A 212 -2.24 -10.12 10.54
CA THR A 212 -3.14 -10.49 9.44
C THR A 212 -2.69 -11.80 8.80
N SER A 213 -3.30 -12.19 7.67
CA SER A 213 -2.81 -13.35 6.90
C SER A 213 -1.42 -13.11 6.33
N ASP A 214 -1.04 -11.88 6.04
CA ASP A 214 0.14 -11.52 5.25
C ASP A 214 1.04 -10.44 5.87
N GLU A 215 0.68 -9.88 7.03
CA GLU A 215 1.45 -8.84 7.74
C GLU A 215 1.48 -9.13 9.25
N LEU A 216 2.67 -9.07 9.83
CA LEU A 216 2.92 -9.11 11.27
C LEU A 216 3.64 -7.81 11.68
N VAL A 217 3.07 -7.08 12.63
CA VAL A 217 3.66 -5.84 13.14
C VAL A 217 3.85 -5.93 14.64
N ILE A 218 5.07 -5.66 15.09
CA ILE A 218 5.53 -5.85 16.47
C ILE A 218 6.17 -4.56 16.95
N TYR A 219 6.04 -4.23 18.23
CA TYR A 219 6.79 -3.13 18.82
C TYR A 219 8.31 -3.37 18.73
N ASN A 220 9.03 -2.32 18.37
CA ASN A 220 10.48 -2.34 18.28
C ASN A 220 11.12 -2.03 19.65
N GLU A 221 11.14 -3.02 20.53
CA GLU A 221 11.86 -2.95 21.81
C GLU A 221 13.34 -3.36 21.64
N PRO A 222 14.25 -2.97 22.56
CA PRO A 222 15.67 -3.34 22.48
C PRO A 222 15.87 -4.86 22.29
N GLY A 223 16.64 -5.22 21.26
CA GLY A 223 16.95 -6.61 20.93
C GLY A 223 15.86 -7.39 20.19
N VAL A 224 14.64 -6.86 20.03
CA VAL A 224 13.56 -7.57 19.33
C VAL A 224 13.85 -7.73 17.84
N TYR A 225 14.49 -6.75 17.20
CA TYR A 225 14.77 -6.81 15.76
C TYR A 225 15.64 -8.02 15.36
N GLU A 226 16.68 -8.35 16.13
CA GLU A 226 17.51 -9.54 15.85
C GLU A 226 16.75 -10.84 16.09
N LYS A 227 15.86 -10.88 17.11
CA LYS A 227 14.96 -12.02 17.32
C LYS A 227 13.99 -12.21 16.17
N VAL A 228 13.47 -11.13 15.59
CA VAL A 228 12.62 -11.19 14.39
C VAL A 228 13.41 -11.77 13.21
N LYS A 229 14.65 -11.33 12.98
CA LYS A 229 15.49 -11.92 11.91
C LYS A 229 15.73 -13.41 12.12
N ASN A 230 16.08 -13.83 13.33
CA ASN A 230 16.25 -15.24 13.66
C ASN A 230 14.98 -16.05 13.43
N ALA A 231 13.83 -15.52 13.85
CA ALA A 231 12.54 -16.16 13.63
C ALA A 231 12.23 -16.32 12.13
N LEU A 232 12.43 -15.27 11.33
CA LEU A 232 12.26 -15.34 9.88
C LEU A 232 13.20 -16.35 9.23
N PHE A 233 14.47 -16.37 9.62
CA PHE A 233 15.44 -17.33 9.11
C PHE A 233 15.02 -18.77 9.40
N ASN A 234 14.59 -19.05 10.63
CA ASN A 234 14.15 -20.38 11.03
C ASN A 234 12.84 -20.79 10.35
N THR A 235 11.86 -19.88 10.23
CA THR A 235 10.63 -20.12 9.45
C THR A 235 10.97 -20.46 8.00
N CYS A 236 11.85 -19.69 7.36
CA CYS A 236 12.25 -19.93 5.99
C CYS A 236 12.95 -21.27 5.84
N LYS A 237 13.83 -21.64 6.77
CA LYS A 237 14.49 -22.95 6.78
C LYS A 237 13.49 -24.10 6.91
N ASP A 238 12.56 -24.01 7.86
CA ASP A 238 11.59 -25.08 8.14
C ASP A 238 10.58 -25.26 6.99
N LEU A 239 10.24 -24.18 6.29
CA LEU A 239 9.29 -24.18 5.17
C LEU A 239 9.94 -24.28 3.79
N GLY A 240 11.27 -24.32 3.69
CA GLY A 240 11.98 -24.32 2.41
C GLY A 240 11.78 -23.05 1.57
N LEU A 241 11.69 -21.89 2.23
CA LEU A 241 11.44 -20.59 1.62
C LEU A 241 12.73 -19.74 1.57
N GLU A 242 12.81 -18.83 0.60
CA GLU A 242 13.88 -17.85 0.51
C GLU A 242 13.47 -16.52 1.17
N MET A 243 14.09 -16.20 2.31
CA MET A 243 13.69 -15.07 3.16
C MET A 243 13.50 -13.75 2.39
N ASN A 244 14.49 -13.35 1.58
CA ASN A 244 14.47 -12.07 0.85
C ASN A 244 13.50 -12.04 -0.34
N LYS A 245 12.97 -13.19 -0.76
CA LYS A 245 11.93 -13.28 -1.81
C LYS A 245 10.53 -13.31 -1.22
N VAL A 246 10.38 -13.81 0.01
CA VAL A 246 9.08 -14.01 0.65
C VAL A 246 8.70 -12.87 1.58
N PHE A 247 9.65 -12.31 2.32
CA PHE A 247 9.35 -11.30 3.34
C PHE A 247 10.07 -9.98 3.07
N ARG A 248 9.36 -8.89 3.30
CA ARG A 248 9.92 -7.55 3.46
C ARG A 248 9.85 -7.19 4.93
N THR A 249 10.96 -6.69 5.48
CA THR A 249 11.00 -6.19 6.85
C THR A 249 11.28 -4.69 6.84
N ASP A 250 10.39 -3.92 7.48
CA ASP A 250 10.50 -2.47 7.57
C ASP A 250 10.50 -2.01 9.03
N LEU A 251 11.35 -1.04 9.37
CA LEU A 251 11.34 -0.35 10.65
C LEU A 251 10.65 1.00 10.48
N PHE A 252 9.68 1.32 11.33
CA PHE A 252 9.00 2.61 11.25
C PHE A 252 8.54 3.13 12.61
N VAL A 253 8.29 4.44 12.67
CA VAL A 253 7.60 5.12 13.76
C VAL A 253 6.22 5.54 13.26
N LEU A 254 5.17 5.28 14.03
CA LEU A 254 3.82 5.72 13.69
C LEU A 254 3.56 7.10 14.30
N LYS A 255 3.27 8.10 13.47
CA LYS A 255 2.81 9.42 13.94
C LYS A 255 1.34 9.61 13.60
N GLY A 256 0.61 10.31 14.45
CA GLY A 256 -0.78 10.68 14.23
C GLY A 256 -0.91 12.15 13.85
N PHE A 257 -1.81 12.45 12.93
CA PHE A 257 -2.22 13.82 12.60
C PHE A 257 -3.71 13.81 12.28
N GLY A 258 -4.36 14.97 12.23
CA GLY A 258 -5.77 15.00 11.89
C GLY A 258 -6.35 16.39 11.84
N ALA A 259 -7.61 16.43 11.43
CA ALA A 259 -8.45 17.61 11.43
C ALA A 259 -9.88 17.20 11.81
N GLU A 260 -10.70 18.12 12.29
CA GLU A 260 -12.08 17.82 12.70
C GLU A 260 -12.88 17.12 11.57
N VAL A 261 -12.79 17.64 10.34
CA VAL A 261 -13.52 17.12 9.16
C VAL A 261 -12.93 15.84 8.56
N VAL A 262 -11.69 15.48 8.90
CA VAL A 262 -10.99 14.29 8.38
C VAL A 262 -10.95 13.17 9.42
N GLY A 263 -10.99 13.51 10.71
CA GLY A 263 -10.70 12.59 11.79
C GLY A 263 -9.19 12.39 12.00
N THR A 264 -8.84 11.28 12.65
CA THR A 264 -7.44 10.91 12.93
C THR A 264 -6.87 10.09 11.77
N CYS A 265 -5.74 10.55 11.26
CA CYS A 265 -4.94 9.88 10.24
C CYS A 265 -3.56 9.53 10.82
N PHE A 266 -2.81 8.73 10.07
CA PHE A 266 -1.50 8.27 10.48
C PHE A 266 -0.48 8.39 9.35
N VAL A 267 0.78 8.57 9.74
CA VAL A 267 1.92 8.49 8.84
C VAL A 267 2.95 7.54 9.44
N LYS A 268 3.38 6.56 8.64
CA LYS A 268 4.58 5.76 8.95
C LYS A 268 5.79 6.60 8.56
N CYS A 269 6.72 6.79 9.49
CA CYS A 269 8.00 7.42 9.24
C CYS A 269 9.12 6.40 9.36
N ASP A 270 10.17 6.50 8.54
CA ASP A 270 11.40 5.75 8.79
C ASP A 270 12.11 6.25 10.07
N LEU A 271 13.26 5.65 10.39
CA LEU A 271 14.04 6.01 11.57
C LEU A 271 14.66 7.42 11.49
N ASP A 272 14.78 7.99 10.29
CA ASP A 272 15.21 9.37 10.04
C ASP A 272 14.05 10.37 10.08
N ASN A 273 12.87 9.93 10.56
CA ASN A 273 11.62 10.70 10.60
C ASN A 273 11.07 11.11 9.22
N LYS A 274 11.51 10.51 8.12
CA LYS A 274 10.95 10.77 6.79
C LYS A 274 9.67 9.95 6.61
N ALA A 275 8.62 10.59 6.12
CA ALA A 275 7.36 9.92 5.85
C ALA A 275 7.51 8.89 4.71
N VAL A 276 7.04 7.66 4.94
CA VAL A 276 7.11 6.55 3.98
C VAL A 276 5.74 5.99 3.58
N ALA A 277 4.69 6.27 4.35
CA ALA A 277 3.31 5.94 3.97
C ALA A 277 2.29 6.76 4.76
N MET A 278 1.22 7.20 4.11
CA MET A 278 0.05 7.79 4.76
C MET A 278 -1.07 6.75 4.89
N LYS A 279 -1.82 6.79 5.99
CA LYS A 279 -2.85 5.82 6.36
C LYS A 279 -4.05 6.50 7.01
N GLY A 280 -5.25 5.96 6.76
CA GLY A 280 -6.50 6.49 7.32
C GLY A 280 -6.94 7.83 6.72
N ILE A 281 -6.55 8.13 5.49
CA ILE A 281 -6.93 9.36 4.79
C ILE A 281 -7.66 9.07 3.49
N GLU A 282 -8.79 9.73 3.27
CA GLU A 282 -9.52 9.66 2.01
C GLU A 282 -8.76 10.41 0.90
N SER A 283 -8.82 9.89 -0.33
CA SER A 283 -8.06 10.42 -1.45
C SER A 283 -8.29 11.91 -1.71
N LYS A 284 -9.51 12.43 -1.51
CA LYS A 284 -9.83 13.86 -1.70
C LYS A 284 -9.05 14.81 -0.77
N TYR A 285 -8.62 14.34 0.41
CA TYR A 285 -7.87 15.13 1.38
C TYR A 285 -6.35 14.90 1.29
N MET A 286 -5.94 13.89 0.52
CA MET A 286 -4.55 13.44 0.47
C MET A 286 -3.57 14.54 0.03
N PRO A 287 -3.82 15.33 -1.03
CA PRO A 287 -2.83 16.33 -1.45
C PRO A 287 -2.60 17.41 -0.39
N GLU A 288 -3.67 17.91 0.25
CA GLU A 288 -3.56 18.85 1.36
C GLU A 288 -2.81 18.26 2.57
N ALA A 289 -3.15 17.04 2.98
CA ALA A 289 -2.47 16.37 4.08
C ALA A 289 -1.00 16.10 3.80
N MET A 290 -0.66 15.80 2.54
CA MET A 290 0.72 15.65 2.10
C MET A 290 1.50 16.96 2.21
N CYS A 291 0.90 18.09 1.82
CA CYS A 291 1.48 19.41 2.05
C CYS A 291 1.75 19.64 3.54
N PHE A 292 0.78 19.34 4.42
CA PHE A 292 0.95 19.44 5.88
C PHE A 292 2.12 18.61 6.41
N VAL A 293 2.19 17.32 6.05
CA VAL A 293 3.28 16.42 6.50
C VAL A 293 4.65 16.88 5.99
N GLN A 294 4.70 17.51 4.83
CA GLN A 294 5.91 18.08 4.24
C GLN A 294 6.24 19.50 4.74
N GLY A 295 5.43 20.07 5.64
CA GLY A 295 5.61 21.44 6.12
C GLY A 295 5.37 22.52 5.05
N ARG A 296 4.61 22.20 4.00
CA ARG A 296 4.26 23.12 2.90
C ARG A 296 2.84 23.66 3.09
N THR A 297 2.62 24.90 2.65
CA THR A 297 1.27 25.46 2.54
C THR A 297 0.58 24.90 1.29
N PRO A 298 -0.61 24.30 1.40
CA PRO A 298 -1.34 23.79 0.24
C PRO A 298 -1.85 24.96 -0.63
N ASP A 299 -1.72 24.82 -1.94
CA ASP A 299 -2.31 25.77 -2.88
C ASP A 299 -3.74 25.37 -3.27
N ARG A 300 -4.35 26.07 -4.23
CA ARG A 300 -5.73 25.76 -4.64
C ARG A 300 -5.86 24.38 -5.30
N LYS A 301 -4.87 23.92 -6.08
CA LYS A 301 -4.90 22.64 -6.79
C LYS A 301 -4.79 21.45 -5.84
N ASP A 302 -4.12 21.64 -4.70
CA ASP A 302 -4.08 20.62 -3.64
C ASP A 302 -5.47 20.39 -3.01
N ARG A 303 -6.38 21.37 -3.10
CA ARG A 303 -7.75 21.30 -2.53
C ARG A 303 -8.83 20.91 -3.54
N MET A 304 -8.43 20.72 -4.81
CA MET A 304 -9.35 20.42 -5.89
C MET A 304 -9.71 18.95 -5.92
N MET A 305 -10.96 18.68 -6.28
CA MET A 305 -11.48 17.33 -6.48
C MET A 305 -12.58 17.33 -7.53
N ASP A 306 -12.85 16.15 -8.08
CA ASP A 306 -14.08 15.92 -8.83
C ASP A 306 -15.25 15.74 -7.86
N PHE A 307 -16.32 16.48 -8.08
CA PHE A 307 -17.56 16.39 -7.34
C PHE A 307 -18.73 16.41 -8.33
N ASP A 308 -19.38 15.25 -8.51
CA ASP A 308 -20.46 15.03 -9.47
C ASP A 308 -20.13 15.50 -10.89
N GLY A 309 -18.92 15.19 -11.37
CA GLY A 309 -18.47 15.54 -12.72
C GLY A 309 -18.12 17.02 -12.90
N ARG A 310 -18.03 17.78 -11.81
CA ARG A 310 -17.58 19.18 -11.80
C ARG A 310 -16.31 19.32 -10.97
N ILE A 311 -15.46 20.26 -11.36
CA ILE A 311 -14.28 20.61 -10.55
C ILE A 311 -14.74 21.50 -9.40
N ALA A 312 -14.53 21.00 -8.18
CA ALA A 312 -14.79 21.72 -6.94
C ALA A 312 -13.49 21.86 -6.14
N ALA A 313 -13.46 22.84 -5.24
CA ALA A 313 -12.37 23.01 -4.30
C ALA A 313 -12.91 23.45 -2.94
N PHE A 314 -12.22 23.06 -1.87
CA PHE A 314 -12.41 23.71 -0.58
C PHE A 314 -11.92 25.17 -0.69
N ASP A 315 -12.76 26.11 -0.26
CA ASP A 315 -12.41 27.54 -0.26
C ASP A 315 -11.16 27.83 0.57
N MET A 316 -11.04 27.17 1.72
CA MET A 316 -9.97 27.30 2.70
C MET A 316 -9.21 25.99 2.90
N PRO A 317 -7.89 26.04 3.13
CA PRO A 317 -7.12 24.86 3.55
C PRO A 317 -7.65 24.20 4.81
N ILE A 318 -7.57 22.86 4.85
CA ILE A 318 -7.83 22.09 6.07
C ILE A 318 -6.74 22.40 7.10
N LYS A 319 -7.17 22.68 8.33
CA LYS A 319 -6.28 22.89 9.46
C LYS A 319 -5.93 21.54 10.09
N PHE A 320 -4.90 20.90 9.55
CA PHE A 320 -4.33 19.70 10.15
C PHE A 320 -3.45 20.06 11.37
N GLU A 321 -3.47 19.19 12.36
CA GLU A 321 -2.62 19.26 13.55
C GLU A 321 -1.97 17.90 13.82
N TRP A 322 -0.74 17.93 14.36
CA TRP A 322 -0.10 16.73 14.87
C TRP A 322 -0.76 16.29 16.17
N ILE A 323 -0.99 14.99 16.31
CA ILE A 323 -1.58 14.39 17.50
C ILE A 323 -0.45 13.79 18.33
N SER A 324 -0.35 14.19 19.59
CA SER A 324 0.56 13.59 20.57
C SER A 324 -0.14 12.51 21.39
N ASN A 325 0.57 11.43 21.69
CA ASN A 325 0.12 10.45 22.67
C ASN A 325 0.47 10.95 24.09
N PRO A 326 -0.50 11.25 24.97
CA PRO A 326 -0.23 11.77 26.31
C PRO A 326 0.60 10.81 27.18
N ALA A 327 0.53 9.50 26.91
CA ALA A 327 1.30 8.49 27.64
C ALA A 327 2.81 8.52 27.31
N LEU A 328 3.21 9.25 26.27
CA LEU A 328 4.60 9.37 25.83
C LEU A 328 5.16 10.80 25.99
N SER A 329 4.33 11.79 26.36
CA SER A 329 4.80 13.14 26.64
C SER A 329 5.50 13.18 28.01
N HIS A 330 6.80 13.48 28.02
CA HIS A 330 7.58 13.68 29.27
C HIS A 330 7.23 14.97 30.01
N ASP A 331 6.46 15.86 29.40
CA ASP A 331 5.87 17.02 30.07
C ASP A 331 4.40 16.74 30.41
N GLY A 332 4.09 16.70 31.70
CA GLY A 332 2.73 16.58 32.25
C GLY A 332 1.80 17.77 31.97
N ASN A 333 2.02 18.50 30.87
CA ASN A 333 1.24 19.67 30.47
C ASN A 333 1.05 19.69 28.95
N LEU A 334 0.16 18.83 28.43
CA LEU A 334 -0.44 19.06 27.11
C LEU A 334 -1.93 18.75 27.17
N ASN A 335 -2.68 19.85 27.29
CA ASN A 335 -4.13 19.94 27.34
C ASN A 335 -4.81 19.15 26.24
N LYS A 336 -5.94 18.52 26.59
CA LYS A 336 -7.05 18.25 25.67
C LYS A 336 -7.41 19.56 24.97
N ARG A 337 -6.87 19.81 23.77
CA ARG A 337 -7.35 20.91 22.92
C ARG A 337 -8.52 20.40 22.11
N ILE A 338 -9.70 20.92 22.46
CA ILE A 338 -10.89 20.85 21.62
C ILE A 338 -10.58 21.67 20.36
N MET A 339 -10.63 21.00 19.21
CA MET A 339 -10.43 21.59 17.89
C MET A 339 -11.56 22.59 17.60
N ASN A 340 -11.35 23.87 17.90
CA ASN A 340 -12.30 24.93 17.54
C ASN A 340 -11.70 25.79 16.41
N GLY A 341 -12.11 25.51 15.17
CA GLY A 341 -11.75 26.31 13.99
C GLY A 341 -12.95 26.54 13.08
N ARG A 342 -13.17 27.80 12.66
CA ARG A 342 -14.16 28.11 11.61
C ARG A 342 -13.77 27.43 10.28
N GLN A 343 -14.76 26.78 9.68
CA GLN A 343 -14.65 25.84 8.57
C GLN A 343 -14.81 26.52 7.19
N GLY A 344 -14.17 25.91 6.19
CA GLY A 344 -14.35 26.24 4.78
C GLY A 344 -15.55 25.56 4.15
N LYS A 345 -16.21 26.20 3.18
CA LYS A 345 -17.31 25.63 2.38
C LYS A 345 -16.78 25.04 1.07
N LEU A 346 -17.41 23.96 0.61
CA LEU A 346 -17.16 23.45 -0.74
C LEU A 346 -17.69 24.47 -1.76
N VAL A 347 -16.82 24.90 -2.68
CA VAL A 347 -17.19 25.81 -3.76
C VAL A 347 -17.04 25.09 -5.09
N VAL A 348 -18.15 24.94 -5.80
CA VAL A 348 -18.19 24.42 -7.18
C VAL A 348 -17.76 25.55 -8.11
N THR A 349 -16.69 25.34 -8.87
CA THR A 349 -16.03 26.45 -9.60
C THR A 349 -16.38 26.52 -11.08
N GLU A 350 -17.12 25.53 -11.59
CA GLU A 350 -17.64 25.53 -12.96
C GLU A 350 -19.14 25.16 -12.96
N PRO A 351 -20.00 25.92 -13.66
CA PRO A 351 -21.39 25.52 -13.86
C PRO A 351 -21.45 24.33 -14.83
N GLY A 352 -22.20 23.28 -14.51
CA GLY A 352 -22.29 22.11 -15.40
C GLY A 352 -23.55 21.29 -15.20
N PHE A 353 -24.63 21.65 -15.90
CA PHE A 353 -25.94 20.97 -16.04
C PHE A 353 -26.69 20.56 -14.76
#